data_AF-A0A1S1V3N5-F1
#
_entry.id   AF-A0A1S1V3N5-F1
#
_cell.length_a   1.000
_cell.length_b   1.000
_cell.length_c   1.000
_cell.angle_alpha   90.00
_cell.angle_beta   90.00
_cell.angle_gamma   90.00
#
_symmetry.space_group_name_H-M   'P 1'
#
loop_
_entity.id
_entity.type
_entity.pdbx_description
1 polymer ?
#
loop_
_entity_poly.entity_id
_entity_poly.type
_entity_poly.pdbx_seq_one_letter_code
_entity_poly.pdbx_strand_id
1 'polypeptide(L)'
;MLNIIDFNKIVHEDFFNSSFYHKNKLLLLIWYFHDILASNPLDYSIDYVKLFKYPEEDLKIITQDWEKIVRKIRNGKAHELSEGDTMYLGACTKGSTAAKSMRKQPNSDILAPQRAFSLKGSYMTSILRNYILNDIGTYESIVKDPSALEEYSFEEYVKSEIRKHRGRSLDELMTEFNINPKSKDRTSRVALKILGVESKNASEFEKANIKVKAIRIEYNGKIKEHMSFPTFKFKDLVNESWEESEFRTMLSETRFFFVIYKKDKNGNLILDKEMFWNMPIGILDTEVKKVWKEAKQIIKDGVVLTQKGKRTFNNLPSPSENPVSHVRPHAQNSEDTYPLPDGRKMPKQCFWLNNSFILEQISLQEED
;
A
#
# COMPACT_ATOMS: atom_id res chain seq x y z
N MET A 1 3.32 -6.22 15.56
CA MET A 1 3.46 -4.94 16.27
C MET A 1 4.59 -5.06 17.28
N LEU A 2 5.33 -3.98 17.53
CA LEU A 2 6.50 -3.89 18.40
C LEU A 2 6.24 -2.85 19.53
N ASN A 3 7.25 -2.08 19.96
CA ASN A 3 7.09 -1.07 21.01
C ASN A 3 6.36 0.20 20.54
N ILE A 4 5.74 0.89 21.51
CA ILE A 4 5.12 2.22 21.30
C ILE A 4 6.20 3.24 20.89
N ILE A 5 5.82 4.15 19.99
CA ILE A 5 6.61 5.31 19.59
C ILE A 5 6.30 6.45 20.56
N ASP A 6 7.27 6.82 21.38
CA ASP A 6 7.20 8.04 22.19
C ASP A 6 7.70 9.21 21.34
N PHE A 7 6.77 10.05 20.86
CA PHE A 7 7.08 11.15 19.95
C PHE A 7 8.06 12.17 20.53
N ASN A 8 8.06 12.40 21.85
CA ASN A 8 8.93 13.40 22.48
C ASN A 8 10.32 12.83 22.77
N LYS A 9 10.39 11.53 23.09
CA LYS A 9 11.69 10.88 23.33
C LYS A 9 12.44 10.59 22.04
N ILE A 10 11.74 10.04 21.04
CA ILE A 10 12.37 9.46 19.85
C ILE A 10 13.13 10.48 18.99
N VAL A 11 12.73 11.76 19.04
CA VAL A 11 13.41 12.83 18.28
C VAL A 11 14.84 13.07 18.75
N HIS A 12 15.21 12.59 19.93
CA HIS A 12 16.56 12.69 20.50
C HIS A 12 17.37 11.39 20.37
N GLU A 13 16.82 10.36 19.73
CA GLU A 13 17.51 9.08 19.53
C GLU A 13 18.26 9.06 18.18
N ASP A 14 19.30 8.24 18.10
CA ASP A 14 19.85 7.68 16.87
C ASP A 14 19.45 6.21 16.74
N PHE A 15 19.53 5.62 15.54
CA PHE A 15 18.98 4.28 15.32
C PHE A 15 19.61 3.20 16.21
N PHE A 16 20.94 3.11 16.28
CA PHE A 16 21.62 2.01 16.98
C PHE A 16 21.56 2.14 18.52
N ASN A 17 21.35 3.36 19.03
CA ASN A 17 21.09 3.62 20.44
C ASN A 17 19.59 3.79 20.75
N SER A 18 18.71 3.57 19.77
CA SER A 18 17.28 3.78 19.93
C SER A 18 16.63 2.73 20.83
N SER A 19 15.55 3.14 21.48
CA SER A 19 14.68 2.24 22.22
C SER A 19 14.09 1.14 21.32
N PHE A 20 13.91 1.42 20.03
CA PHE A 20 13.50 0.45 19.03
C PHE A 20 14.55 -0.63 18.82
N TYR A 21 15.79 -0.27 18.49
CA TYR A 21 16.83 -1.24 18.15
C TYR A 21 17.16 -2.14 19.35
N HIS A 22 17.32 -1.55 20.53
CA HIS A 22 17.61 -2.32 21.75
C HIS A 22 16.54 -3.37 22.07
N LYS A 23 15.26 -3.05 21.85
CA LYS A 23 14.13 -3.94 22.16
C LYS A 23 13.85 -4.97 21.07
N ASN A 24 14.18 -4.66 19.82
CA ASN A 24 13.70 -5.44 18.67
C ASN A 24 14.82 -6.04 17.81
N LYS A 25 16.11 -5.86 18.14
CA LYS A 25 17.23 -6.42 17.37
C LYS A 25 17.27 -7.96 17.32
N LEU A 26 16.57 -8.63 18.23
CA LEU A 26 16.46 -10.09 18.29
C LEU A 26 15.04 -10.44 18.78
N LEU A 27 14.30 -11.21 17.99
CA LEU A 27 12.89 -11.52 18.23
C LEU A 27 12.68 -13.04 18.27
N LEU A 28 11.94 -13.55 19.26
CA LEU A 28 11.40 -14.90 19.19
C LEU A 28 10.05 -14.86 18.46
N LEU A 29 10.01 -15.41 17.25
CA LEU A 29 8.80 -15.48 16.44
C LEU A 29 8.10 -16.82 16.66
N ILE A 30 6.85 -16.77 17.12
CA ILE A 30 5.97 -17.93 17.30
C ILE A 30 4.84 -17.80 16.28
N TRP A 31 4.80 -18.71 15.31
CA TRP A 31 3.82 -18.75 14.24
C TRP A 31 2.80 -19.83 14.53
N TYR A 32 1.53 -19.45 14.48
CA TYR A 32 0.41 -20.35 14.70
C TYR A 32 -0.56 -20.32 13.51
N PHE A 33 -1.23 -21.44 13.27
CA PHE A 33 -2.28 -21.54 12.27
C PHE A 33 -3.58 -20.95 12.82
N HIS A 34 -4.04 -19.85 12.23
CA HIS A 34 -5.33 -19.25 12.58
C HIS A 34 -6.48 -20.02 11.92
N ASP A 35 -6.98 -21.04 12.63
CA ASP A 35 -8.13 -21.83 12.18
C ASP A 35 -9.44 -21.08 12.45
N ILE A 36 -10.05 -20.56 11.39
CA ILE A 36 -11.33 -19.85 11.47
C ILE A 36 -12.51 -20.75 11.84
N LEU A 37 -12.35 -22.07 11.77
CA LEU A 37 -13.37 -23.05 12.15
C LEU A 37 -13.24 -23.47 13.62
N ALA A 38 -12.08 -23.28 14.24
CA ALA A 38 -11.87 -23.61 15.63
C ALA A 38 -12.58 -22.60 16.53
N SER A 39 -13.33 -23.11 17.49
CA SER A 39 -14.13 -22.29 18.42
C SER A 39 -13.29 -21.63 19.52
N ASN A 40 -12.09 -22.15 19.79
CA ASN A 40 -11.20 -21.66 20.83
C ASN A 40 -9.81 -21.37 20.25
N PRO A 41 -9.28 -20.13 20.37
CA PRO A 41 -7.94 -19.78 19.90
C PRO A 41 -6.81 -20.57 20.56
N LEU A 42 -7.04 -21.20 21.72
CA LEU A 42 -6.05 -22.07 22.37
C LEU A 42 -5.84 -23.40 21.63
N ASP A 43 -6.74 -23.75 20.70
CA ASP A 43 -6.64 -24.97 19.90
C ASP A 43 -5.79 -24.76 18.63
N TYR A 44 -5.31 -23.54 18.38
CA TYR A 44 -4.45 -23.24 17.23
C TYR A 44 -3.11 -23.97 17.36
N SER A 45 -2.71 -24.64 16.27
CA SER A 45 -1.39 -25.27 16.21
C SER A 45 -0.31 -24.22 16.12
N ILE A 46 0.76 -24.38 16.91
CA ILE A 46 2.00 -23.64 16.72
C ILE A 46 2.84 -24.43 15.71
N ASP A 47 2.95 -23.90 14.51
CA ASP A 47 3.61 -24.60 13.41
C ASP A 47 5.12 -24.34 13.42
N TYR A 48 5.54 -23.12 13.83
CA TYR A 48 6.94 -22.73 13.81
C TYR A 48 7.31 -21.82 14.99
N VAL A 49 8.48 -22.09 15.59
CA VAL A 49 9.10 -21.22 16.61
C VAL A 49 10.53 -20.95 16.18
N LYS A 50 10.89 -19.69 15.96
CA LYS A 50 12.23 -19.33 15.48
C LYS A 50 12.74 -18.04 16.10
N LEU A 51 13.99 -18.07 16.55
CA LEU A 51 14.71 -16.87 16.92
C LEU A 51 15.18 -16.15 15.65
N PHE A 52 14.77 -14.90 15.50
CA PHE A 52 14.98 -14.09 14.31
C PHE A 52 15.83 -12.86 14.63
N LYS A 53 16.86 -12.65 13.82
CA LYS A 53 17.69 -11.45 13.79
C LYS A 53 17.61 -10.91 12.38
N TYR A 54 17.49 -9.59 12.24
CA TYR A 54 17.43 -8.97 10.91
C TYR A 54 18.70 -9.32 10.10
N PRO A 55 18.55 -9.85 8.88
CA PRO A 55 19.63 -9.89 7.90
C PRO A 55 20.21 -8.49 7.69
N GLU A 56 21.49 -8.38 7.36
CA GLU A 56 22.17 -7.08 7.25
C GLU A 56 21.52 -6.16 6.21
N GLU A 57 21.16 -6.71 5.05
CA GLU A 57 20.47 -5.97 3.98
C GLU A 57 19.11 -5.43 4.44
N ASP A 58 18.32 -6.25 5.14
CA ASP A 58 17.03 -5.83 5.69
C ASP A 58 17.21 -4.79 6.81
N LEU A 59 18.26 -4.92 7.64
CA LEU A 59 18.54 -3.99 8.71
C LEU A 59 18.84 -2.58 8.18
N LYS A 60 19.55 -2.46 7.05
CA LYS A 60 19.80 -1.17 6.39
C LYS A 60 18.48 -0.47 6.00
N ILE A 61 17.53 -1.21 5.44
CA ILE A 61 16.20 -0.68 5.08
C ILE A 61 15.41 -0.30 6.34
N ILE A 62 15.46 -1.12 7.38
CA ILE A 62 14.80 -0.81 8.67
C ILE A 62 15.40 0.45 9.32
N THR A 63 16.71 0.66 9.22
CA THR A 63 17.36 1.90 9.67
C THR A 63 16.82 3.11 8.92
N GLN A 64 16.76 3.05 7.58
CA GLN A 64 16.23 4.12 6.74
C GLN A 64 14.75 4.42 7.05
N ASP A 65 13.95 3.38 7.25
CA ASP A 65 12.54 3.52 7.62
C ASP A 65 12.36 4.21 8.98
N TRP A 66 13.14 3.77 9.97
CA TRP A 66 13.13 4.39 11.29
C TRP A 66 13.50 5.87 11.20
N GLU A 67 14.56 6.21 10.46
CA GLU A 67 14.97 7.60 10.24
C GLU A 67 13.89 8.43 9.54
N LYS A 68 13.19 7.85 8.55
CA LYS A 68 12.08 8.51 7.84
C LYS A 68 10.93 8.82 8.79
N ILE A 69 10.55 7.87 9.65
CA ILE A 69 9.54 8.06 10.69
C ILE A 69 9.97 9.17 11.66
N VAL A 70 11.20 9.10 12.19
CA VAL A 70 11.70 10.08 13.16
C VAL A 70 11.82 11.47 12.55
N ARG A 71 12.26 11.59 11.30
CA ARG A 71 12.31 12.87 10.57
C ARG A 71 10.93 13.50 10.44
N LYS A 72 9.90 12.71 10.10
CA LYS A 72 8.52 13.20 10.00
C LYS A 72 7.99 13.70 11.36
N ILE A 73 8.35 13.01 12.46
CA ILE A 73 8.03 13.45 13.82
C ILE A 73 8.77 14.74 14.18
N ARG A 74 10.08 14.83 13.91
CA ARG A 74 10.89 16.04 14.11
C ARG A 74 10.31 17.26 13.38
N ASN A 75 9.70 17.04 12.21
CA ASN A 75 9.07 18.09 11.41
C ASN A 75 7.65 18.48 11.89
N GLY A 76 7.18 17.99 13.04
CA GLY A 76 5.83 18.29 13.54
C GLY A 76 4.71 17.58 12.79
N LYS A 77 5.04 16.52 12.04
CA LYS A 77 4.12 15.78 11.15
C LYS A 77 3.85 14.34 11.61
N ALA A 78 4.00 14.05 12.91
CA ALA A 78 3.66 12.74 13.49
C ALA A 78 2.17 12.36 13.30
N HIS A 79 1.28 13.35 13.27
CA HIS A 79 -0.14 13.16 12.99
C HIS A 79 -0.41 12.66 11.56
N GLU A 80 0.51 12.91 10.62
CA GLU A 80 0.43 12.49 9.22
C GLU A 80 1.13 11.15 8.94
N LEU A 81 1.72 10.51 9.96
CA LEU A 81 2.40 9.22 9.77
C LEU A 81 1.45 8.17 9.17
N SER A 82 1.98 7.33 8.28
CA SER A 82 1.26 6.17 7.76
C SER A 82 2.22 4.98 7.64
N GLU A 83 1.70 3.75 7.67
CA GLU A 83 2.53 2.57 7.42
C GLU A 83 3.06 2.53 5.97
N GLY A 84 2.36 3.16 5.03
CA GLY A 84 2.79 3.36 3.65
C GLY A 84 3.90 4.41 3.48
N ASP A 85 4.35 5.09 4.54
CA ASP A 85 5.46 6.04 4.44
C ASP A 85 6.82 5.32 4.28
N THR A 86 6.93 4.08 4.75
CA THR A 86 8.18 3.30 4.88
C THR A 86 8.11 1.97 4.12
N MET A 87 9.17 1.16 4.18
CA MET A 87 9.29 -0.12 3.46
C MET A 87 8.97 -1.32 4.35
N TYR A 88 9.80 -1.64 5.35
CA TYR A 88 9.69 -2.84 6.20
C TYR A 88 9.20 -2.50 7.61
N LEU A 89 9.62 -1.36 8.15
CA LEU A 89 9.23 -0.87 9.47
C LEU A 89 8.16 0.22 9.36
N GLY A 90 6.91 -0.09 9.72
CA GLY A 90 5.78 0.82 9.78
C GLY A 90 5.56 1.48 11.13
N ALA A 91 4.66 2.47 11.15
CA ALA A 91 4.16 3.14 12.34
C ALA A 91 2.63 2.99 12.44
N CYS A 92 2.18 1.82 12.90
CA CYS A 92 0.76 1.49 13.08
C CYS A 92 0.09 2.30 14.20
N THR A 93 -1.20 2.62 14.08
CA THR A 93 -1.96 3.26 15.16
C THR A 93 -2.23 2.29 16.30
N LYS A 94 -2.17 2.76 17.56
CA LYS A 94 -2.42 1.93 18.75
C LYS A 94 -3.33 2.63 19.76
N GLY A 95 -4.53 2.10 19.98
CA GLY A 95 -5.45 2.51 21.04
C GLY A 95 -6.89 2.09 20.75
N SER A 96 -7.70 1.88 21.79
CA SER A 96 -9.08 1.36 21.67
C SER A 96 -10.10 2.41 21.21
N THR A 97 -9.82 3.70 21.39
CA THR A 97 -10.70 4.80 20.95
C THR A 97 -9.85 6.01 20.53
N ALA A 98 -10.32 6.75 19.51
CA ALA A 98 -9.62 7.93 18.97
C ALA A 98 -9.31 8.97 20.06
N ALA A 99 -10.26 9.25 20.97
CA ALA A 99 -10.07 10.25 22.02
C ALA A 99 -8.97 9.87 23.04
N LYS A 100 -8.83 8.59 23.38
CA LYS A 100 -7.83 8.11 24.36
C LYS A 100 -6.46 7.87 23.74
N SER A 101 -6.36 7.80 22.41
CA SER A 101 -5.12 7.52 21.71
C SER A 101 -4.37 8.78 21.28
N MET A 102 -4.96 9.97 21.32
CA MET A 102 -4.25 11.20 20.93
C MET A 102 -3.10 11.53 21.89
N ARG A 103 -1.98 11.99 21.35
CA ARG A 103 -0.75 12.36 22.04
C ARG A 103 -0.24 13.69 21.50
N LYS A 104 0.44 14.45 22.34
CA LYS A 104 1.23 15.60 21.89
C LYS A 104 2.41 15.09 21.07
N GLN A 105 2.79 15.87 20.05
CA GLN A 105 3.97 15.64 19.23
C GLN A 105 4.90 16.86 19.35
N PRO A 106 6.21 16.71 19.14
CA PRO A 106 7.11 17.86 19.10
C PRO A 106 6.80 18.74 17.87
N ASN A 107 7.12 20.03 17.98
CA ASN A 107 7.08 21.00 16.87
C ASN A 107 5.71 21.16 16.16
N SER A 108 4.60 20.84 16.84
CA SER A 108 3.24 21.12 16.36
C SER A 108 2.23 21.09 17.52
N ASP A 109 1.25 21.99 17.48
CA ASP A 109 0.12 22.00 18.43
C ASP A 109 -0.96 20.96 18.07
N ILE A 110 -0.91 20.41 16.86
CA ILE A 110 -1.84 19.36 16.42
C ILE A 110 -1.57 18.11 17.25
N LEU A 111 -2.61 17.44 17.71
CA LEU A 111 -2.45 16.14 18.37
C LEU A 111 -2.26 15.03 17.32
N ALA A 112 -1.41 14.06 17.63
CA ALA A 112 -1.17 12.89 16.79
C ALA A 112 -1.75 11.63 17.44
N PRO A 113 -2.34 10.69 16.68
CA PRO A 113 -2.73 9.40 17.23
C PRO A 113 -1.48 8.65 17.71
N GLN A 114 -1.59 7.98 18.86
CA GLN A 114 -0.52 7.13 19.39
C GLN A 114 -0.20 6.02 18.39
N ARG A 115 1.09 5.78 18.19
CA ARG A 115 1.59 4.77 17.27
C ARG A 115 2.54 3.79 17.95
N ALA A 116 2.65 2.62 17.37
CA ALA A 116 3.68 1.64 17.68
C ALA A 116 4.45 1.29 16.41
N PHE A 117 5.71 0.94 16.56
CA PHE A 117 6.45 0.33 15.48
C PHE A 117 5.79 -0.99 15.08
N SER A 118 5.74 -1.29 13.79
CA SER A 118 5.25 -2.55 13.24
C SER A 118 6.22 -3.05 12.17
N LEU A 119 6.51 -4.34 12.15
CA LEU A 119 6.99 -4.97 10.92
C LEU A 119 5.78 -5.14 10.01
N LYS A 120 5.89 -4.71 8.75
CA LYS A 120 4.78 -4.83 7.80
C LYS A 120 4.37 -6.29 7.63
N GLY A 121 3.07 -6.55 7.45
CA GLY A 121 2.56 -7.91 7.25
C GLY A 121 3.19 -8.62 6.06
N SER A 122 3.52 -7.87 5.02
CA SER A 122 4.25 -8.37 3.85
C SER A 122 5.70 -8.76 4.14
N TYR A 123 6.41 -7.98 4.96
CA TYR A 123 7.74 -8.34 5.45
C TYR A 123 7.68 -9.59 6.33
N MET A 124 6.71 -9.68 7.24
CA MET A 124 6.47 -10.88 8.05
C MET A 124 6.21 -12.12 7.17
N THR A 125 5.41 -11.98 6.11
CA THR A 125 5.16 -13.07 5.14
C THR A 125 6.45 -13.52 4.45
N SER A 126 7.32 -12.57 4.06
CA SER A 126 8.63 -12.89 3.52
C SER A 126 9.52 -13.60 4.54
N ILE A 127 9.50 -13.18 5.81
CA ILE A 127 10.25 -13.87 6.87
C ILE A 127 9.84 -15.33 6.93
N LEU A 128 8.52 -15.59 6.99
CA LEU A 128 7.96 -16.94 7.04
C LEU A 128 8.44 -17.77 5.84
N ARG A 129 8.22 -17.27 4.61
CA ARG A 129 8.54 -18.00 3.39
C ARG A 129 10.02 -18.28 3.21
N ASN A 130 10.87 -17.29 3.46
CA ASN A 130 12.27 -17.35 3.06
C ASN A 130 13.16 -17.95 4.15
N TYR A 131 12.87 -17.68 5.43
CA TYR A 131 13.75 -18.08 6.53
C TYR A 131 13.16 -19.17 7.42
N ILE A 132 11.83 -19.21 7.59
CA ILE A 132 11.20 -20.13 8.53
C ILE A 132 10.83 -21.44 7.83
N LEU A 133 10.08 -21.39 6.72
CA LEU A 133 9.69 -22.59 5.96
C LEU A 133 10.90 -23.35 5.38
N ASN A 134 11.96 -22.62 5.01
CA ASN A 134 13.19 -23.21 4.47
C ASN A 134 14.23 -23.52 5.57
N ASP A 135 13.85 -23.35 6.84
CA ASP A 135 14.70 -23.48 8.02
C ASP A 135 16.08 -22.79 7.96
N ILE A 136 16.16 -21.63 7.31
CA ILE A 136 17.40 -20.84 7.25
C ILE A 136 17.64 -20.12 8.58
N GLY A 137 18.73 -20.46 9.28
CA GLY A 137 19.16 -19.76 10.49
C GLY A 137 19.63 -18.34 10.19
N THR A 138 18.92 -17.32 10.68
CA THR A 138 19.34 -15.91 10.57
C THR A 138 20.28 -15.49 11.72
N TYR A 139 20.50 -16.38 12.68
CA TYR A 139 21.27 -16.11 13.90
C TYR A 139 22.76 -16.49 13.77
N GLU A 140 23.15 -17.19 12.70
CA GLU A 140 24.54 -17.52 12.35
C GLU A 140 24.99 -16.71 11.13
N SER A 141 26.09 -15.99 11.30
CA SER A 141 26.62 -15.04 10.31
C SER A 141 27.36 -15.76 9.19
N ILE A 142 26.81 -15.75 7.98
CA ILE A 142 27.51 -16.13 6.75
C ILE A 142 27.38 -14.96 5.76
N VAL A 143 28.20 -13.92 5.88
CA VAL A 143 28.79 -13.17 4.74
C VAL A 143 29.94 -12.32 5.28
N LYS A 144 31.05 -12.38 4.54
CA LYS A 144 32.24 -11.54 4.63
C LYS A 144 32.13 -10.49 3.52
N ASP A 145 32.22 -9.23 3.91
CA ASP A 145 32.33 -8.03 3.06
C ASP A 145 31.04 -7.31 2.62
N PRO A 146 30.59 -6.30 3.40
CA PRO A 146 29.44 -5.43 3.11
C PRO A 146 29.72 -4.20 2.22
N SER A 147 30.94 -4.05 1.70
CA SER A 147 31.45 -2.77 1.17
C SER A 147 30.92 -2.33 -0.21
N ALA A 148 29.92 -3.02 -0.78
CA ALA A 148 29.36 -2.70 -2.09
C ALA A 148 28.01 -1.94 -2.07
N LEU A 149 27.52 -1.50 -0.91
CA LEU A 149 26.12 -1.06 -0.75
C LEU A 149 25.95 0.31 -0.06
N GLU A 150 26.74 1.31 -0.46
CA GLU A 150 26.52 2.70 -0.05
C GLU A 150 26.48 3.62 -1.26
N GLU A 151 25.29 4.19 -1.52
CA GLU A 151 25.09 5.55 -2.05
C GLU A 151 23.59 5.89 -2.21
N TYR A 152 22.68 4.91 -2.29
CA TYR A 152 21.24 5.15 -2.56
C TYR A 152 20.28 4.38 -1.63
N SER A 153 19.13 4.99 -1.30
CA SER A 153 18.00 4.26 -0.70
C SER A 153 17.35 3.34 -1.74
N PHE A 154 16.64 2.30 -1.29
CA PHE A 154 15.92 1.40 -2.21
C PHE A 154 14.95 2.15 -3.15
N GLU A 155 14.23 3.17 -2.64
CA GLU A 155 13.35 3.99 -3.47
C GLU A 155 14.13 4.73 -4.56
N GLU A 156 15.31 5.27 -4.24
CA GLU A 156 16.09 6.04 -5.21
C GLU A 156 16.78 5.14 -6.25
N TYR A 157 17.19 3.93 -5.86
CA TYR A 157 17.63 2.90 -6.78
C TYR A 157 16.53 2.56 -7.79
N VAL A 158 15.33 2.18 -7.31
CA VAL A 158 14.17 1.84 -8.17
C VAL A 158 13.79 3.00 -9.11
N LYS A 159 13.80 4.23 -8.61
CA LYS A 159 13.55 5.41 -9.44
C LYS A 159 14.64 5.59 -10.50
N SER A 160 15.91 5.40 -10.14
CA SER A 160 17.03 5.56 -11.06
C SER A 160 16.96 4.57 -12.23
N GLU A 161 16.50 3.34 -12.01
CA GLU A 161 16.32 2.36 -13.08
C GLU A 161 15.28 2.82 -14.11
N ILE A 162 14.13 3.36 -13.67
CA ILE A 162 13.14 3.91 -14.60
C ILE A 162 13.66 5.18 -15.30
N ARG A 163 14.37 6.05 -14.58
CA ARG A 163 14.91 7.31 -15.11
C ARG A 163 15.80 7.13 -16.32
N LYS A 164 16.61 6.06 -16.36
CA LYS A 164 17.49 5.73 -17.50
C LYS A 164 16.73 5.56 -18.83
N HIS A 165 15.43 5.26 -18.77
CA HIS A 165 14.59 5.03 -19.94
C HIS A 165 13.61 6.17 -20.24
N ARG A 166 13.63 7.28 -19.48
CA ARG A 166 12.75 8.44 -19.71
C ARG A 166 12.93 9.00 -21.13
N GLY A 167 11.84 9.50 -21.70
CA GLY A 167 11.77 10.04 -23.06
C GLY A 167 11.64 8.98 -24.16
N ARG A 168 11.82 7.69 -23.83
CA ARG A 168 11.67 6.59 -24.79
C ARG A 168 10.21 6.24 -25.01
N SER A 169 9.88 5.83 -26.23
CA SER A 169 8.52 5.40 -26.54
C SER A 169 8.22 4.02 -25.97
N LEU A 170 6.95 3.76 -25.66
CA LEU A 170 6.50 2.44 -25.21
C LEU A 170 6.82 1.37 -26.26
N ASP A 171 6.71 1.71 -27.54
CA ASP A 171 6.97 0.77 -28.64
C ASP A 171 8.45 0.39 -28.75
N GLU A 172 9.36 1.34 -28.55
CA GLU A 172 10.80 1.06 -28.44
C GLU A 172 11.09 0.12 -27.27
N LEU A 173 10.53 0.42 -26.09
CA LEU A 173 10.76 -0.38 -24.88
C LEU A 173 10.15 -1.77 -25.02
N MET A 174 8.96 -1.90 -25.63
CA MET A 174 8.36 -3.20 -25.90
C MET A 174 9.21 -4.04 -26.86
N THR A 175 9.82 -3.40 -27.86
CA THR A 175 10.72 -4.08 -28.81
C THR A 175 11.97 -4.58 -28.09
N GLU A 176 12.60 -3.74 -27.26
CA GLU A 176 13.78 -4.11 -26.47
C GLU A 176 13.50 -5.27 -25.50
N PHE A 177 12.38 -5.21 -24.77
CA PHE A 177 12.03 -6.22 -23.77
C PHE A 177 11.20 -7.39 -24.32
N ASN A 178 11.05 -7.49 -25.65
CA ASN A 178 10.28 -8.53 -26.33
C ASN A 178 8.84 -8.70 -25.76
N ILE A 179 8.13 -7.59 -25.56
CA ILE A 179 6.77 -7.56 -25.03
C ILE A 179 5.77 -7.50 -26.17
N ASN A 180 4.78 -8.40 -26.14
CA ASN A 180 3.71 -8.43 -27.14
C ASN A 180 2.88 -7.11 -27.13
N PRO A 181 2.85 -6.35 -28.24
CA PRO A 181 2.13 -5.07 -28.32
C PRO A 181 0.60 -5.22 -28.17
N LYS A 182 0.06 -6.42 -28.41
CA LYS A 182 -1.37 -6.72 -28.23
C LYS A 182 -1.76 -6.95 -26.77
N SER A 183 -0.79 -7.08 -25.86
CA SER A 183 -1.09 -7.33 -24.45
C SER A 183 -1.80 -6.13 -23.80
N LYS A 184 -2.87 -6.40 -23.03
CA LYS A 184 -3.63 -5.35 -22.32
C LYS A 184 -2.81 -4.70 -21.21
N ASP A 185 -1.88 -5.45 -20.62
CA ASP A 185 -1.01 -5.05 -19.51
C ASP A 185 0.39 -4.58 -19.96
N ARG A 186 0.61 -4.40 -21.26
CA ARG A 186 1.93 -4.09 -21.85
C ARG A 186 2.70 -2.96 -21.15
N THR A 187 2.03 -1.88 -20.76
CA THR A 187 2.66 -0.76 -20.04
C THR A 187 3.16 -1.16 -18.65
N SER A 188 2.40 -2.01 -17.95
CA SER A 188 2.85 -2.54 -16.65
C SER A 188 3.98 -3.54 -16.82
N ARG A 189 3.96 -4.36 -17.89
CA ARG A 189 5.05 -5.31 -18.18
C ARG A 189 6.36 -4.62 -18.53
N VAL A 190 6.31 -3.53 -19.29
CA VAL A 190 7.51 -2.72 -19.59
C VAL A 190 8.11 -2.17 -18.30
N ALA A 191 7.30 -1.57 -17.42
CA ALA A 191 7.77 -1.07 -16.13
C ALA A 191 8.46 -2.15 -15.30
N LEU A 192 7.89 -3.37 -15.22
CA LEU A 192 8.49 -4.50 -14.52
C LEU A 192 9.80 -4.96 -15.18
N LYS A 193 9.85 -5.02 -16.51
CA LYS A 193 11.07 -5.43 -17.24
C LYS A 193 12.22 -4.45 -17.09
N ILE A 194 11.96 -3.14 -17.07
CA ILE A 194 12.99 -2.12 -16.77
C ILE A 194 13.59 -2.36 -15.37
N LEU A 195 12.76 -2.75 -14.40
CA LEU A 195 13.20 -3.05 -13.04
C LEU A 195 13.89 -4.42 -12.92
N GLY A 196 14.05 -5.16 -14.02
CA GLY A 196 14.66 -6.49 -14.01
C GLY A 196 13.80 -7.59 -13.38
N VAL A 197 12.48 -7.36 -13.21
CA VAL A 197 11.58 -8.30 -12.53
C VAL A 197 10.60 -8.95 -13.50
N GLU A 198 10.49 -10.27 -13.43
CA GLU A 198 9.59 -11.05 -14.29
C GLU A 198 8.11 -10.90 -13.89
N SER A 199 7.86 -10.54 -12.63
CA SER A 199 6.51 -10.42 -12.09
C SER A 199 6.42 -9.30 -11.04
N LYS A 200 5.20 -8.99 -10.63
CA LYS A 200 4.91 -8.02 -9.55
C LYS A 200 5.37 -8.52 -8.17
N ASN A 201 5.89 -9.75 -8.09
CA ASN A 201 6.21 -10.47 -6.87
C ASN A 201 7.73 -10.50 -6.59
N ALA A 202 8.48 -9.51 -7.04
CA ALA A 202 9.88 -9.42 -6.67
C ALA A 202 10.01 -9.25 -5.14
N SER A 203 10.98 -9.93 -4.54
CA SER A 203 11.11 -10.12 -3.08
C SER A 203 11.05 -8.80 -2.32
N GLU A 204 11.77 -7.79 -2.77
CA GLU A 204 11.85 -6.47 -2.16
C GLU A 204 10.54 -5.69 -2.29
N PHE A 205 9.86 -5.78 -3.44
CA PHE A 205 8.55 -5.16 -3.64
C PHE A 205 7.47 -5.84 -2.80
N GLU A 206 7.51 -7.18 -2.69
CA GLU A 206 6.62 -7.91 -1.79
C GLU A 206 6.89 -7.50 -0.35
N LYS A 207 8.12 -7.63 0.16
CA LYS A 207 8.51 -7.24 1.52
C LYS A 207 8.02 -5.82 1.87
N ALA A 208 8.17 -4.87 0.96
CA ALA A 208 7.79 -3.47 1.17
C ALA A 208 6.29 -3.14 0.97
N ASN A 209 5.48 -4.10 0.53
CA ASN A 209 4.08 -3.90 0.08
C ASN A 209 3.98 -2.84 -1.03
N ILE A 210 4.90 -2.90 -2.00
CA ILE A 210 4.91 -1.99 -3.13
C ILE A 210 4.04 -2.54 -4.27
N LYS A 211 3.15 -1.70 -4.81
CA LYS A 211 2.36 -2.00 -6.00
C LYS A 211 2.76 -1.11 -7.16
N VAL A 212 3.38 -1.72 -8.18
CA VAL A 212 3.71 -1.04 -9.44
C VAL A 212 2.44 -0.79 -10.25
N LYS A 213 2.21 0.46 -10.66
CA LYS A 213 1.07 0.88 -11.50
C LYS A 213 1.56 1.73 -12.67
N ALA A 214 1.26 1.30 -13.88
CA ALA A 214 1.46 2.13 -15.06
C ALA A 214 0.29 3.10 -15.21
N ILE A 215 0.58 4.40 -15.27
CA ILE A 215 -0.40 5.47 -15.46
C ILE A 215 -0.23 6.05 -16.86
N ARG A 216 -1.34 6.32 -17.55
CA ARG A 216 -1.35 6.88 -18.91
C ARG A 216 -2.01 8.25 -18.88
N ILE A 217 -1.25 9.27 -19.25
CA ILE A 217 -1.71 10.64 -19.44
C ILE A 217 -1.92 10.86 -20.94
N GLU A 218 -3.13 11.27 -21.30
CA GLU A 218 -3.50 11.59 -22.67
C GLU A 218 -2.83 12.91 -23.11
N TYR A 219 -2.82 13.19 -24.43
CA TYR A 219 -2.17 14.39 -24.97
C TYR A 219 -2.77 15.69 -24.39
N ASN A 220 -4.05 15.68 -24.04
CA ASN A 220 -4.75 16.78 -23.37
C ASN A 220 -4.48 16.89 -21.86
N GLY A 221 -3.53 16.12 -21.33
CA GLY A 221 -3.14 16.14 -19.92
C GLY A 221 -4.05 15.36 -18.99
N LYS A 222 -5.07 14.64 -19.48
CA LYS A 222 -6.02 13.89 -18.63
C LYS A 222 -5.66 12.42 -18.51
N ILE A 223 -5.99 11.80 -17.37
CA ILE A 223 -5.97 10.34 -17.22
C ILE A 223 -7.35 9.79 -17.61
N LYS A 224 -7.40 8.75 -18.44
CA LYS A 224 -8.67 8.13 -18.86
C LYS A 224 -9.22 7.13 -17.85
N GLU A 225 -8.33 6.36 -17.22
CA GLU A 225 -8.71 5.21 -16.40
C GLU A 225 -8.66 5.55 -14.91
N HIS A 226 -9.73 5.23 -14.19
CA HIS A 226 -9.74 5.19 -12.73
C HIS A 226 -8.90 4.00 -12.23
N MET A 227 -8.41 4.08 -11.00
CA MET A 227 -7.66 2.96 -10.39
C MET A 227 -8.59 2.10 -9.54
N SER A 228 -8.79 0.84 -9.91
CA SER A 228 -9.58 -0.12 -9.13
C SER A 228 -8.79 -0.76 -8.00
N PHE A 229 -9.54 -1.18 -6.98
CA PHE A 229 -9.12 -2.05 -5.89
C PHE A 229 -9.86 -3.40 -6.00
N PRO A 230 -9.47 -4.43 -5.22
CA PRO A 230 -10.19 -5.70 -5.17
C PRO A 230 -11.69 -5.51 -4.86
N THR A 231 -12.51 -6.42 -5.38
CA THR A 231 -13.94 -6.43 -5.11
C THR A 231 -14.21 -6.78 -3.66
N PHE A 232 -15.11 -6.04 -3.01
CA PHE A 232 -15.57 -6.36 -1.67
C PHE A 232 -16.86 -7.18 -1.71
N LYS A 233 -17.08 -7.98 -0.67
CA LYS A 233 -18.37 -8.65 -0.46
C LYS A 233 -19.29 -7.71 0.31
N PHE A 234 -20.53 -7.54 -0.16
CA PHE A 234 -21.47 -6.59 0.44
C PHE A 234 -21.77 -6.87 1.92
N LYS A 235 -21.92 -8.14 2.29
CA LYS A 235 -22.20 -8.54 3.67
C LYS A 235 -21.02 -8.28 4.60
N ASP A 236 -19.81 -8.50 4.12
CA ASP A 236 -18.58 -8.27 4.90
C ASP A 236 -18.42 -6.77 5.15
N LEU A 237 -18.58 -5.94 4.11
CA LEU A 237 -18.51 -4.47 4.22
C LEU A 237 -19.50 -3.89 5.25
N VAL A 238 -20.71 -4.43 5.34
CA VAL A 238 -21.72 -3.98 6.33
C VAL A 238 -21.30 -4.29 7.77
N ASN A 239 -20.49 -5.34 7.97
CA ASN A 239 -20.02 -5.78 9.28
C ASN A 239 -18.68 -5.15 9.70
N GLU A 240 -17.86 -4.67 8.75
CA GLU A 240 -16.56 -4.05 9.04
C GLU A 240 -16.68 -2.68 9.76
N SER A 241 -15.77 -2.37 10.67
CA SER A 241 -15.54 -1.00 11.16
C SER A 241 -14.62 -0.25 10.21
N TRP A 242 -14.59 1.10 10.21
CA TRP A 242 -13.66 1.81 9.31
C TRP A 242 -12.20 1.53 9.69
N GLU A 243 -11.94 1.57 11.00
CA GLU A 243 -10.62 1.43 11.59
C GLU A 243 -9.97 0.07 11.28
N GLU A 244 -10.78 -0.97 11.12
CA GLU A 244 -10.35 -2.34 10.78
C GLU A 244 -10.74 -2.75 9.36
N SER A 245 -11.28 -1.84 8.54
CA SER A 245 -11.75 -2.18 7.20
C SER A 245 -10.60 -2.57 6.27
N GLU A 246 -10.84 -3.57 5.42
CA GLU A 246 -9.84 -4.04 4.46
C GLU A 246 -9.39 -2.92 3.52
N PHE A 247 -10.33 -2.06 3.11
CA PHE A 247 -10.05 -0.97 2.18
C PHE A 247 -9.15 0.11 2.80
N ARG A 248 -9.41 0.48 4.06
CA ARG A 248 -8.55 1.43 4.78
C ARG A 248 -7.14 0.87 4.94
N THR A 249 -7.03 -0.34 5.48
CA THR A 249 -5.76 -1.05 5.70
C THR A 249 -4.95 -1.12 4.41
N MET A 250 -5.59 -1.52 3.31
CA MET A 250 -4.94 -1.59 2.00
C MET A 250 -4.37 -0.24 1.56
N LEU A 251 -5.14 0.85 1.67
CA LEU A 251 -4.67 2.18 1.27
C LEU A 251 -3.60 2.76 2.20
N SER A 252 -3.71 2.51 3.51
CA SER A 252 -2.77 3.03 4.50
C SER A 252 -1.41 2.33 4.49
N GLU A 253 -1.36 1.07 4.04
CA GLU A 253 -0.14 0.25 4.07
C GLU A 253 0.53 0.09 2.71
N THR A 254 -0.23 0.23 1.61
CA THR A 254 0.31 0.07 0.26
C THR A 254 1.19 1.26 -0.11
N ARG A 255 2.40 0.97 -0.57
CA ARG A 255 3.25 1.94 -1.28
C ARG A 255 3.04 1.75 -2.78
N PHE A 256 2.51 2.72 -3.49
CA PHE A 256 2.40 2.62 -4.94
C PHE A 256 3.68 3.13 -5.61
N PHE A 257 4.13 2.43 -6.65
CA PHE A 257 5.15 2.94 -7.56
C PHE A 257 4.50 3.23 -8.90
N PHE A 258 4.28 4.51 -9.19
CA PHE A 258 3.68 4.96 -10.43
C PHE A 258 4.75 5.12 -11.50
N VAL A 259 4.54 4.45 -12.64
CA VAL A 259 5.32 4.65 -13.86
C VAL A 259 4.41 5.33 -14.88
N ILE A 260 4.73 6.57 -15.21
CA ILE A 260 3.84 7.47 -15.92
C ILE A 260 4.28 7.58 -17.38
N TYR A 261 3.33 7.31 -18.27
CA TYR A 261 3.49 7.47 -19.70
C TYR A 261 2.58 8.59 -20.19
N LYS A 262 3.12 9.53 -20.96
CA LYS A 262 2.37 10.64 -21.55
C LYS A 262 2.26 10.48 -23.05
N LYS A 263 1.07 10.68 -23.61
CA LYS A 263 0.88 10.66 -25.06
C LYS A 263 1.46 11.91 -25.69
N ASP A 264 2.25 11.72 -26.73
CA ASP A 264 2.67 12.81 -27.61
C ASP A 264 1.54 13.22 -28.58
N LYS A 265 1.82 14.22 -29.43
CA LYS A 265 0.88 14.72 -30.44
C LYS A 265 0.47 13.67 -31.49
N ASN A 266 1.26 12.63 -31.66
CA ASN A 266 1.02 11.54 -32.61
C ASN A 266 0.29 10.36 -31.95
N GLY A 267 0.03 10.42 -30.64
CA GLY A 267 -0.64 9.39 -29.87
C GLY A 267 0.29 8.32 -29.28
N ASN A 268 1.62 8.46 -29.43
CA ASN A 268 2.60 7.53 -28.88
C ASN A 268 2.73 7.74 -27.38
N LEU A 269 2.75 6.65 -26.61
CA LEU A 269 3.00 6.71 -25.17
C LEU A 269 4.51 6.83 -24.92
N ILE A 270 4.93 7.95 -24.36
CA ILE A 270 6.33 8.22 -24.01
C ILE A 270 6.50 8.04 -22.50
N LEU A 271 7.55 7.33 -22.07
CA LEU A 271 7.88 7.22 -20.66
C LEU A 271 8.29 8.59 -20.13
N ASP A 272 7.46 9.16 -19.26
CA ASP A 272 7.54 10.56 -18.83
C ASP A 272 8.27 10.66 -17.48
N LYS A 273 7.76 9.94 -16.48
CA LYS A 273 8.28 10.01 -15.11
C LYS A 273 7.89 8.80 -14.26
N GLU A 274 8.44 8.76 -13.05
CA GLU A 274 8.15 7.78 -12.03
C GLU A 274 8.04 8.43 -10.65
N MET A 275 7.23 7.84 -9.78
CA MET A 275 7.09 8.33 -8.41
C MET A 275 6.63 7.24 -7.46
N PHE A 276 7.11 7.30 -6.23
CA PHE A 276 6.51 6.57 -5.12
C PHE A 276 5.43 7.43 -4.48
N TRP A 277 4.26 6.83 -4.30
CA TRP A 277 3.08 7.49 -3.74
C TRP A 277 2.38 6.58 -2.74
N ASN A 278 1.89 7.15 -1.65
CA ASN A 278 0.97 6.50 -0.72
C ASN A 278 -0.21 7.42 -0.46
N MET A 279 -1.35 6.86 -0.07
CA MET A 279 -2.53 7.66 0.23
C MET A 279 -2.26 8.59 1.42
N PRO A 280 -2.41 9.92 1.28
CA PRO A 280 -2.31 10.84 2.40
C PRO A 280 -3.35 10.48 3.48
N ILE A 281 -2.90 10.32 4.73
CA ILE A 281 -3.78 9.84 5.81
C ILE A 281 -4.96 10.80 6.06
N GLY A 282 -4.73 12.11 5.90
CA GLY A 282 -5.77 13.12 6.00
C GLY A 282 -6.89 12.91 4.99
N ILE A 283 -6.56 12.60 3.74
CA ILE A 283 -7.51 12.30 2.66
C ILE A 283 -8.18 10.94 2.90
N LEU A 284 -7.41 9.93 3.35
CA LEU A 284 -7.92 8.60 3.68
C LEU A 284 -9.01 8.68 4.75
N ASP A 285 -8.71 9.32 5.88
CA ASP A 285 -9.62 9.37 7.03
C ASP A 285 -10.72 10.45 6.89
N THR A 286 -10.79 11.17 5.76
CA THR A 286 -11.86 12.12 5.42
C THR A 286 -12.66 11.70 4.19
N GLU A 287 -12.18 11.99 2.98
CA GLU A 287 -12.90 11.80 1.72
C GLU A 287 -13.12 10.32 1.40
N VAL A 288 -12.09 9.49 1.58
CA VAL A 288 -12.23 8.04 1.34
C VAL A 288 -13.14 7.41 2.39
N LYS A 289 -12.98 7.80 3.67
CA LYS A 289 -13.87 7.38 4.76
C LYS A 289 -15.32 7.75 4.50
N LYS A 290 -15.59 8.93 3.92
CA LYS A 290 -16.92 9.39 3.56
C LYS A 290 -17.58 8.46 2.54
N VAL A 291 -16.89 8.18 1.44
CA VAL A 291 -17.37 7.26 0.38
C VAL A 291 -17.61 5.86 0.94
N TRP A 292 -16.68 5.34 1.75
CA TRP A 292 -16.84 4.03 2.38
C TRP A 292 -18.06 3.97 3.30
N LYS A 293 -18.25 4.98 4.16
CA LYS A 293 -19.40 5.06 5.08
C LYS A 293 -20.72 5.15 4.33
N GLU A 294 -20.76 5.96 3.28
CA GLU A 294 -21.95 6.14 2.45
C GLU A 294 -22.32 4.85 1.71
N ALA A 295 -21.35 4.20 1.06
CA ALA A 295 -21.54 2.90 0.43
C ALA A 295 -22.05 1.85 1.43
N LYS A 296 -21.42 1.78 2.61
CA LYS A 296 -21.84 0.88 3.70
C LYS A 296 -23.29 1.13 4.12
N GLN A 297 -23.67 2.40 4.31
CA GLN A 297 -25.01 2.78 4.74
C GLN A 297 -26.05 2.43 3.67
N ILE A 298 -25.80 2.75 2.40
CA ILE A 298 -26.68 2.40 1.27
C ILE A 298 -26.88 0.88 1.16
N ILE A 299 -25.81 0.10 1.32
CA ILE A 299 -25.90 -1.37 1.25
C ILE A 299 -26.72 -1.91 2.42
N LYS A 300 -26.55 -1.34 3.61
CA LYS A 300 -27.28 -1.73 4.82
C LYS A 300 -28.77 -1.39 4.72
N ASP A 301 -29.12 -0.21 4.23
CA ASP A 301 -30.50 0.27 4.12
C ASP A 301 -31.25 -0.37 2.93
N GLY A 302 -30.49 -0.91 1.98
CA GLY A 302 -31.01 -1.57 0.78
C GLY A 302 -30.69 -0.76 -0.47
N VAL A 303 -29.85 -1.34 -1.33
CA VAL A 303 -29.45 -0.69 -2.59
C VAL A 303 -30.67 -0.47 -3.49
N VAL A 304 -30.82 0.75 -4.00
CA VAL A 304 -31.88 1.10 -4.96
C VAL A 304 -31.36 0.77 -6.35
N LEU A 305 -32.02 -0.16 -7.04
CA LEU A 305 -31.67 -0.55 -8.41
C LEU A 305 -32.71 0.02 -9.37
N THR A 306 -32.26 0.83 -10.33
CA THR A 306 -33.12 1.45 -11.35
C THR A 306 -32.77 0.94 -12.73
N GLN A 307 -33.73 0.35 -13.44
CA GLN A 307 -33.53 -0.11 -14.80
C GLN A 307 -33.86 1.01 -15.81
N LYS A 308 -32.93 1.30 -16.71
CA LYS A 308 -33.14 2.22 -17.83
C LYS A 308 -32.70 1.54 -19.12
N GLY A 309 -33.67 1.02 -19.87
CA GLY A 309 -33.42 0.17 -21.03
C GLY A 309 -32.69 -1.12 -20.63
N LYS A 310 -31.58 -1.42 -21.31
CA LYS A 310 -30.74 -2.61 -21.04
C LYS A 310 -29.75 -2.44 -19.87
N ARG A 311 -29.72 -1.28 -19.21
CA ARG A 311 -28.76 -0.97 -18.14
C ARG A 311 -29.45 -0.86 -16.79
N THR A 312 -28.81 -1.41 -15.77
CA THR A 312 -29.21 -1.27 -14.36
C THR A 312 -28.28 -0.29 -13.68
N PHE A 313 -28.86 0.73 -13.07
CA PHE A 313 -28.19 1.73 -12.26
C PHE A 313 -28.39 1.42 -10.78
N ASN A 314 -27.47 1.89 -9.95
CA ASN A 314 -27.59 1.82 -8.50
C ASN A 314 -27.30 3.20 -7.89
N ASN A 315 -27.59 3.36 -6.61
CA ASN A 315 -27.36 4.58 -5.86
C ASN A 315 -26.06 4.57 -5.04
N LEU A 316 -25.10 3.68 -5.32
CA LEU A 316 -23.80 3.72 -4.65
C LEU A 316 -22.99 4.95 -5.10
N PRO A 317 -22.05 5.44 -4.26
CA PRO A 317 -21.29 6.65 -4.56
C PRO A 317 -20.61 6.60 -5.93
N SER A 318 -20.91 7.59 -6.75
CA SER A 318 -20.41 7.75 -8.12
C SER A 318 -19.20 8.69 -8.17
N PRO A 319 -18.41 8.67 -9.27
CA PRO A 319 -17.25 9.55 -9.42
C PRO A 319 -17.56 11.05 -9.32
N SER A 320 -18.80 11.47 -9.55
CA SER A 320 -19.22 12.87 -9.47
C SER A 320 -19.58 13.33 -8.05
N GLU A 321 -19.82 12.39 -7.12
CA GLU A 321 -20.28 12.70 -5.76
C GLU A 321 -19.12 12.90 -4.78
N ASN A 322 -17.92 12.42 -5.13
CA ASN A 322 -16.72 12.60 -4.32
C ASN A 322 -15.50 12.81 -5.22
N PRO A 323 -14.60 13.78 -4.92
CA PRO A 323 -13.45 14.07 -5.76
C PRO A 323 -12.37 12.98 -5.75
N VAL A 324 -12.29 12.16 -4.70
CA VAL A 324 -11.18 11.22 -4.46
C VAL A 324 -11.53 9.80 -4.89
N SER A 325 -12.67 9.26 -4.46
CA SER A 325 -13.00 7.85 -4.66
C SER A 325 -14.47 7.62 -4.96
N HIS A 326 -14.79 6.44 -5.48
CA HIS A 326 -16.16 6.03 -5.77
C HIS A 326 -16.32 4.51 -5.74
N VAL A 327 -17.55 4.02 -5.90
CA VAL A 327 -17.87 2.60 -6.03
C VAL A 327 -18.38 2.31 -7.44
N ARG A 328 -17.81 1.29 -8.08
CA ARG A 328 -18.21 0.89 -9.44
C ARG A 328 -17.99 -0.61 -9.66
N PRO A 329 -18.74 -1.26 -10.59
CA PRO A 329 -18.57 -2.67 -10.85
C PRO A 329 -17.14 -3.00 -11.33
N HIS A 330 -16.59 -4.10 -10.81
CA HIS A 330 -15.39 -4.75 -11.33
C HIS A 330 -15.64 -6.25 -11.55
N ALA A 331 -16.90 -6.57 -11.87
CA ALA A 331 -17.36 -7.89 -12.25
C ALA A 331 -16.98 -8.23 -13.69
N GLN A 332 -16.77 -9.51 -13.98
CA GLN A 332 -16.53 -9.99 -15.34
C GLN A 332 -17.75 -9.80 -16.25
N ASN A 333 -18.94 -10.03 -15.71
CA ASN A 333 -20.23 -9.89 -16.40
C ASN A 333 -21.36 -9.61 -15.38
N SER A 334 -22.62 -9.60 -15.83
CA SER A 334 -23.78 -9.34 -14.97
C SER A 334 -24.12 -10.47 -14.00
N GLU A 335 -23.61 -11.67 -14.22
CA GLU A 335 -23.84 -12.86 -13.38
C GLU A 335 -22.77 -13.01 -12.29
N ASP A 336 -21.58 -12.45 -12.52
CA ASP A 336 -20.48 -12.34 -11.56
C ASP A 336 -20.85 -11.38 -10.42
N THR A 337 -21.53 -11.94 -9.42
CA THR A 337 -22.31 -11.22 -8.42
C THR A 337 -21.94 -11.63 -7.01
N TYR A 338 -22.24 -10.76 -6.04
CA TYR A 338 -22.31 -11.11 -4.62
C TYR A 338 -23.74 -10.91 -4.09
N PRO A 339 -24.14 -11.65 -3.04
CA PRO A 339 -25.42 -11.43 -2.39
C PRO A 339 -25.41 -10.13 -1.58
N LEU A 340 -26.46 -9.33 -1.72
CA LEU A 340 -26.78 -8.21 -0.85
C LEU A 340 -27.32 -8.71 0.50
N PRO A 341 -27.37 -7.84 1.55
CA PRO A 341 -27.92 -8.22 2.85
C PRO A 341 -29.38 -8.71 2.79
N ASP A 342 -30.17 -8.17 1.87
CA ASP A 342 -31.58 -8.53 1.66
C ASP A 342 -31.81 -9.78 0.78
N GLY A 343 -30.73 -10.46 0.38
CA GLY A 343 -30.79 -11.68 -0.43
C GLY A 343 -30.82 -11.46 -1.95
N ARG A 344 -31.01 -10.23 -2.44
CA ARG A 344 -30.83 -9.92 -3.87
C ARG A 344 -29.38 -10.15 -4.30
N LYS A 345 -29.14 -10.32 -5.60
CA LYS A 345 -27.78 -10.40 -6.18
C LYS A 345 -27.47 -9.13 -6.94
N MET A 346 -26.24 -8.64 -6.81
CA MET A 346 -25.74 -7.48 -7.54
C MET A 346 -24.33 -7.78 -8.06
N PRO A 347 -23.96 -7.30 -9.28
CA PRO A 347 -22.61 -7.51 -9.80
C PRO A 347 -21.56 -7.05 -8.80
N LYS A 348 -20.42 -7.75 -8.74
CA LYS A 348 -19.33 -7.41 -7.82
C LYS A 348 -18.90 -5.95 -7.99
N GLN A 349 -18.87 -5.22 -6.88
CA GLN A 349 -18.39 -3.84 -6.82
C GLN A 349 -17.00 -3.79 -6.20
N CYS A 350 -16.26 -2.74 -6.54
CA CYS A 350 -15.08 -2.37 -5.78
C CYS A 350 -15.02 -0.86 -5.58
N PHE A 351 -14.15 -0.43 -4.68
CA PHE A 351 -13.75 0.95 -4.59
C PHE A 351 -12.77 1.30 -5.71
N TRP A 352 -12.77 2.56 -6.10
CA TRP A 352 -11.90 3.12 -7.12
C TRP A 352 -11.35 4.45 -6.65
N LEU A 353 -10.12 4.80 -7.05
CA LEU A 353 -9.64 6.18 -7.00
C LEU A 353 -9.95 6.89 -8.31
N ASN A 354 -10.40 8.14 -8.18
CA ASN A 354 -10.70 8.99 -9.30
C ASN A 354 -9.42 9.29 -10.11
N ASN A 355 -9.55 9.26 -11.43
CA ASN A 355 -8.46 9.58 -12.35
C ASN A 355 -7.99 11.04 -12.19
N SER A 356 -8.92 11.97 -11.93
CA SER A 356 -8.62 13.36 -11.61
C SER A 356 -7.79 13.50 -10.34
N PHE A 357 -8.15 12.79 -9.28
CA PHE A 357 -7.39 12.76 -8.04
C PHE A 357 -5.98 12.20 -8.26
N ILE A 358 -5.85 11.07 -8.97
CA ILE A 358 -4.53 10.50 -9.28
C ILE A 358 -3.67 11.51 -10.06
N LEU A 359 -4.26 12.21 -11.03
CA LEU A 359 -3.56 13.23 -11.81
C LEU A 359 -3.07 14.38 -10.91
N GLU A 360 -3.92 14.87 -10.01
CA GLU A 360 -3.57 15.91 -9.04
C GLU A 360 -2.37 15.48 -8.16
N GLN A 361 -2.41 14.26 -7.62
CA GLN A 361 -1.30 13.72 -6.82
C GLN A 361 0.00 13.61 -7.61
N ILE A 362 -0.10 13.27 -8.90
CA ILE A 362 1.04 13.19 -9.81
C ILE A 362 1.65 14.58 -10.10
N SER A 363 0.83 15.64 -10.09
CA SER A 363 1.27 17.02 -10.31
C SER A 363 1.85 17.67 -9.05
N LEU A 364 1.31 17.40 -7.87
CA LEU A 364 1.82 17.98 -6.60
C LEU A 364 3.28 17.60 -6.32
N GLN A 365 3.68 16.38 -6.68
CA GLN A 365 5.06 15.92 -6.49
C GLN A 365 6.05 16.46 -7.53
N GLU A 366 5.61 17.34 -8.44
CA GLU A 366 6.52 18.09 -9.33
C GLU A 366 7.10 19.34 -8.64
N GLU A 367 6.54 19.77 -7.50
CA GLU A 367 6.91 21.00 -6.79
C GLU A 367 7.79 20.79 -5.55
N ASP A 368 7.98 19.53 -5.12
CA ASP A 368 8.88 19.09 -4.04
C ASP A 368 10.17 18.46 -4.60
#